data_AF-A0A4R5VCP1-F1
#
_entry.id   AF-A0A4R5VCP1-F1
#
_cell.length_a   1.000
_cell.length_b   1.000
_cell.length_c   1.000
_cell.angle_alpha   90.00
_cell.angle_beta   90.00
_cell.angle_gamma   90.00
#
_symmetry.space_group_name_H-M   'P 1'
#
loop_
_entity.id
_entity.type
_entity.pdbx_description
1 polymer ?
#
loop_
_entity_poly.entity_id
_entity_poly.type
_entity_poly.pdbx_seq_one_letter_code
_entity_poly.pdbx_strand_id
1 'polypeptide(L)'
;MNKLFAYFFLICLVFACHNKPEQMIFPENLEIIHQGNPPCPDCNEKAVFYVNMAKASTYLFTDNIVNWKDFAATYPDLSVSVYLGGEGKDGKNSPQQLRSFFEKQDFPYPVYLDPEDDFFETNQLDKIDVTYKTVLHFLVEGNRIVDLYNFGMPNDRVGQLEEHFGMKPVGSEE
;
A
#
# COMPACT_ATOMS: atom_id res chain seq x y z
N MET A 1 28.64 22.82 35.73
CA MET A 1 28.16 23.04 34.35
C MET A 1 28.16 21.78 33.47
N ASN A 2 29.01 20.78 33.68
CA ASN A 2 29.06 19.58 32.80
C ASN A 2 27.87 18.62 32.87
N LYS A 3 27.07 18.61 33.95
CA LYS A 3 25.94 17.68 34.07
C LYS A 3 24.71 18.12 33.25
N LEU A 4 24.49 19.43 33.07
CA LEU A 4 23.33 19.94 32.33
C LEU A 4 23.43 19.65 30.82
N PHE A 5 24.65 19.72 30.27
CA PHE A 5 24.92 19.40 28.86
C PHE A 5 24.71 17.90 28.55
N ALA A 6 25.00 17.01 29.51
CA ALA A 6 24.81 15.57 29.33
C ALA A 6 23.31 15.18 29.26
N TYR A 7 22.45 15.85 30.01
CA TYR A 7 20.99 15.62 29.93
C TYR A 7 20.38 16.15 28.63
N PHE A 8 20.87 17.28 28.10
CA PHE A 8 20.39 17.81 26.81
C PHE A 8 20.78 16.89 25.64
N PHE A 9 21.99 16.31 25.67
CA PHE A 9 22.44 15.34 24.66
C PHE A 9 21.64 14.03 24.69
N LEU A 10 21.25 13.56 25.89
CA LEU A 10 20.43 12.36 26.02
C LEU A 10 19.00 12.57 25.50
N ILE A 11 18.41 13.74 25.73
CA ILE A 11 17.08 14.09 25.23
C ILE A 11 17.08 14.22 23.69
N CYS A 12 18.12 14.82 23.10
CA CYS A 12 18.25 14.91 21.64
C CYS A 12 18.40 13.53 20.95
N LEU A 13 18.99 12.54 21.62
CA LEU A 13 19.11 11.17 21.08
C LEU A 13 17.77 10.42 21.06
N VAL A 14 16.85 10.70 21.99
CA VAL A 14 15.52 10.04 22.03
C VAL A 14 14.58 10.58 20.95
N PHE A 15 14.67 11.86 20.60
CA PHE A 15 13.88 12.46 19.51
C PHE A 15 14.43 12.18 18.10
N ALA A 16 15.66 11.66 17.99
CA ALA A 16 16.26 11.30 16.71
C ALA A 16 15.85 9.91 16.19
N CYS A 17 15.22 9.06 17.02
CA CYS A 17 14.57 7.84 16.56
C CYS A 17 13.21 8.20 15.93
N HIS A 18 13.22 8.62 14.67
CA HIS A 18 12.04 8.57 13.82
C HIS A 18 11.72 7.09 13.57
N ASN A 19 10.91 6.49 14.43
CA ASN A 19 10.46 5.12 14.23
C ASN A 19 9.55 5.09 13.00
N LYS A 20 9.85 4.14 12.10
CA LYS A 20 8.97 3.78 10.97
C LYS A 20 7.54 3.51 11.50
N PRO A 21 6.50 3.77 10.69
CA PRO A 21 5.14 3.39 11.09
C PRO A 21 5.09 1.87 11.32
N GLU A 22 4.67 1.46 12.51
CA GLU A 22 4.44 0.05 12.86
C GLU A 22 2.99 -0.37 12.62
N GLN A 23 2.10 0.61 12.51
CA GLN A 23 0.68 0.42 12.25
C GLN A 23 0.23 1.31 11.10
N MET A 24 -0.79 0.82 10.40
CA MET A 24 -1.46 1.49 9.32
C MET A 24 -2.84 1.95 9.78
N ILE A 25 -3.13 3.23 9.57
CA ILE A 25 -4.41 3.87 9.80
C ILE A 25 -5.09 4.00 8.44
N PHE A 26 -6.31 3.47 8.33
CA PHE A 26 -7.11 3.49 7.12
C PHE A 26 -8.17 4.60 7.23
N PRO A 27 -8.08 5.68 6.44
CA PRO A 27 -9.07 6.76 6.50
C PRO A 27 -10.44 6.28 6.01
N GLU A 28 -11.49 6.57 6.78
CA GLU A 28 -12.86 6.07 6.52
C GLU A 28 -13.60 6.87 5.43
N ASN A 29 -13.18 8.11 5.17
CA ASN A 29 -13.93 9.08 4.35
C ASN A 29 -13.39 9.27 2.93
N LEU A 30 -12.52 8.38 2.45
CA LEU A 30 -11.98 8.48 1.10
C LEU A 30 -13.00 8.06 0.04
N GLU A 31 -12.99 8.75 -1.10
CA GLU A 31 -13.85 8.41 -2.22
C GLU A 31 -13.44 7.06 -2.80
N ILE A 32 -14.35 6.09 -2.78
CA ILE A 32 -14.16 4.83 -3.50
C ILE A 32 -14.48 5.06 -4.97
N ILE A 33 -13.44 5.00 -5.81
CA ILE A 33 -13.58 5.13 -7.26
C ILE A 33 -13.80 3.79 -7.94
N HIS A 34 -13.41 2.69 -7.30
CA HIS A 34 -13.69 1.35 -7.80
C HIS A 34 -13.90 0.41 -6.62
N GLN A 35 -14.99 -0.36 -6.62
CA GLN A 35 -15.31 -1.25 -5.50
C GLN A 35 -14.51 -2.55 -5.55
N GLY A 36 -14.23 -3.06 -6.76
CA GLY A 36 -13.68 -4.40 -6.95
C GLY A 36 -14.59 -5.48 -6.34
N ASN A 37 -14.00 -6.66 -6.07
CA ASN A 37 -14.58 -7.60 -5.13
C ASN A 37 -14.38 -7.05 -3.71
N PRO A 38 -15.41 -7.08 -2.86
CA PRO A 38 -15.28 -6.57 -1.51
C PRO A 38 -14.12 -7.28 -0.80
N PRO A 39 -13.30 -6.56 -0.03
CA PRO A 39 -12.26 -7.18 0.78
C PRO A 39 -12.93 -8.25 1.62
N CYS A 40 -12.36 -9.45 1.62
CA CYS A 40 -12.92 -10.55 2.37
C CYS A 40 -13.14 -10.07 3.82
N PRO A 41 -14.39 -10.14 4.34
CA PRO A 41 -14.76 -9.43 5.56
C PRO A 41 -14.04 -9.97 6.80
N ASP A 42 -13.55 -11.20 6.72
CA ASP A 42 -12.78 -11.87 7.78
C ASP A 42 -11.26 -11.83 7.53
N CYS A 43 -10.81 -11.21 6.43
CA CYS A 43 -9.40 -11.21 6.05
C CYS A 43 -8.61 -10.23 6.91
N ASN A 44 -7.90 -10.82 7.87
CA ASN A 44 -6.97 -10.08 8.71
C ASN A 44 -5.77 -9.58 7.89
N GLU A 45 -5.35 -10.37 6.91
CA GLU A 45 -4.14 -10.18 6.09
C GLU A 45 -4.46 -9.31 4.86
N LYS A 46 -3.66 -8.26 4.70
CA LYS A 46 -3.88 -7.25 3.67
C LYS A 46 -2.57 -6.94 2.93
N ALA A 47 -2.67 -6.77 1.62
CA ALA A 47 -1.65 -6.06 0.85
C ALA A 47 -2.18 -4.65 0.53
N VAL A 48 -1.46 -3.62 0.98
CA VAL A 48 -1.87 -2.22 0.83
C VAL A 48 -0.95 -1.51 -0.13
N PHE A 49 -1.53 -0.85 -1.12
CA PHE A 49 -0.82 -0.19 -2.21
C PHE A 49 -1.07 1.30 -2.13
N TYR A 50 -0.02 2.10 -2.01
CA TYR A 50 -0.08 3.56 -2.19
C TYR A 50 0.61 3.95 -3.50
N VAL A 51 -0.05 4.78 -4.30
CA VAL A 51 0.49 5.32 -5.54
C VAL A 51 0.29 6.83 -5.58
N ASN A 52 1.40 7.58 -5.62
CA ASN A 52 1.37 9.03 -5.78
C ASN A 52 1.09 9.39 -7.25
N MET A 53 -0.15 9.76 -7.56
CA MET A 53 -0.64 10.06 -8.91
C MET A 53 -0.10 11.38 -9.48
N ALA A 54 0.51 12.24 -8.67
CA ALA A 54 1.25 13.41 -9.17
C ALA A 54 2.58 13.01 -9.84
N LYS A 55 3.09 11.79 -9.59
CA LYS A 55 4.39 11.29 -10.07
C LYS A 55 4.31 9.97 -10.84
N ALA A 56 3.32 9.12 -10.55
CA ALA A 56 3.11 7.83 -11.21
C ALA A 56 1.95 7.83 -12.20
N SER A 57 1.81 6.71 -12.92
CA SER A 57 0.67 6.39 -13.77
C SER A 57 -0.03 5.13 -13.25
N THR A 58 -1.20 4.82 -13.80
CA THR A 58 -1.97 3.61 -13.48
C THR A 58 -1.40 2.33 -14.11
N TYR A 59 -0.21 2.37 -14.73
CA TYR A 59 0.37 1.24 -15.46
C TYR A 59 0.53 -0.04 -14.62
N LEU A 60 0.80 0.10 -13.32
CA LEU A 60 0.88 -1.01 -12.35
C LEU A 60 -0.38 -1.88 -12.33
N PHE A 61 -1.53 -1.28 -12.63
CA PHE A 61 -2.84 -1.92 -12.59
C PHE A 61 -3.27 -2.49 -13.95
N THR A 62 -2.35 -2.55 -14.91
CA THR A 62 -2.55 -3.26 -16.17
C THR A 62 -2.01 -4.69 -16.05
N ASP A 63 -2.52 -5.59 -16.90
CA ASP A 63 -2.12 -7.01 -16.90
C ASP A 63 -0.65 -7.27 -17.33
N ASN A 64 0.10 -6.21 -17.68
CA ASN A 64 1.51 -6.33 -18.06
C ASN A 64 2.45 -6.59 -16.87
N ILE A 65 2.05 -6.22 -15.65
CA ILE A 65 2.86 -6.42 -14.44
C ILE A 65 2.42 -7.70 -13.72
N VAL A 66 1.12 -7.85 -13.54
CA VAL A 66 0.49 -9.07 -13.07
C VAL A 66 -0.89 -9.17 -13.69
N ASN A 67 -1.30 -10.37 -14.07
CA ASN A 67 -2.71 -10.60 -14.33
C ASN A 67 -3.45 -10.53 -12.99
N TRP A 68 -4.12 -9.41 -12.75
CA TRP A 68 -4.72 -9.12 -11.45
C TRP A 68 -5.84 -10.07 -11.09
N LYS A 69 -6.57 -10.57 -12.09
CA LYS A 69 -7.63 -11.57 -11.92
C LYS A 69 -7.07 -12.92 -11.51
N ASP A 70 -6.01 -13.37 -12.18
CA ASP A 70 -5.33 -14.62 -11.81
C ASP A 70 -4.71 -14.49 -10.42
N PHE A 71 -4.14 -13.33 -10.09
CA PHE A 71 -3.59 -13.07 -8.75
C PHE A 71 -4.68 -13.14 -7.68
N ALA A 72 -5.85 -12.54 -7.91
CA ALA A 72 -7.00 -12.62 -6.99
C ALA A 72 -7.55 -14.04 -6.85
N ALA A 73 -7.59 -14.83 -7.93
CA ALA A 73 -8.00 -16.22 -7.87
C ALA A 73 -6.98 -17.10 -7.14
N THR A 74 -5.69 -16.74 -7.21
CA THR A 74 -4.58 -17.46 -6.60
C THR A 74 -4.49 -17.23 -5.09
N TYR A 75 -4.89 -16.04 -4.62
CA TYR A 75 -4.87 -15.64 -3.21
C TYR A 75 -6.24 -15.08 -2.78
N PRO A 76 -7.28 -15.93 -2.71
CA PRO A 76 -8.65 -15.47 -2.42
C PRO A 76 -8.83 -14.89 -1.02
N ASP A 77 -7.98 -15.29 -0.08
CA ASP A 77 -7.98 -14.84 1.31
C ASP A 77 -7.08 -13.61 1.54
N LEU A 78 -6.45 -13.08 0.48
CA LEU A 78 -5.66 -11.85 0.57
C LEU A 78 -6.54 -10.64 0.25
N SER A 79 -6.77 -9.78 1.23
CA SER A 79 -7.41 -8.49 0.98
C SER A 79 -6.40 -7.53 0.33
N VAL A 80 -6.75 -6.90 -0.79
CA VAL A 80 -5.92 -5.85 -1.39
C VAL A 80 -6.67 -4.52 -1.36
N SER A 81 -5.97 -3.43 -1.05
CA SER A 81 -6.54 -2.08 -1.06
C SER A 81 -5.57 -1.10 -1.70
N VAL A 82 -6.07 -0.29 -2.62
CA VAL A 82 -5.26 0.67 -3.39
C VAL A 82 -5.65 2.09 -3.03
N TYR A 83 -4.67 2.90 -2.63
CA TYR A 83 -4.80 4.32 -2.33
C TYR A 83 -4.07 5.14 -3.39
N LEU A 84 -4.82 5.94 -4.13
CA LEU A 84 -4.29 6.84 -5.16
C LEU A 84 -4.13 8.24 -4.57
N GLY A 85 -2.91 8.53 -4.13
CA GLY A 85 -2.53 9.76 -3.44
C GLY A 85 -2.19 10.91 -4.40
N GLY A 86 -2.53 12.13 -4.01
CA GLY A 86 -2.12 13.36 -4.68
C GLY A 86 -2.89 13.64 -5.98
N GLU A 87 -2.93 14.92 -6.35
CA GLU A 87 -3.61 15.36 -7.57
C GLU A 87 -2.82 15.00 -8.84
N GLY A 88 -3.48 14.39 -9.82
CA GLY A 88 -2.89 14.08 -11.11
C GLY A 88 -2.47 15.36 -11.87
N LYS A 89 -1.30 15.33 -12.51
CA LYS A 89 -0.81 16.48 -13.30
C LYS A 89 -1.67 16.72 -14.55
N ASP A 90 -1.90 17.99 -14.86
CA ASP A 90 -2.41 18.48 -16.15
C ASP A 90 -3.77 17.89 -16.58
N GLY A 91 -4.68 17.63 -15.64
CA GLY A 91 -6.03 17.10 -15.92
C GLY A 91 -6.04 15.63 -16.36
N LYS A 92 -4.90 14.93 -16.24
CA LYS A 92 -4.82 13.47 -16.32
C LYS A 92 -5.14 12.89 -14.95
N ASN A 93 -5.75 11.70 -14.94
CA ASN A 93 -6.19 11.01 -13.72
C ASN A 93 -7.34 11.73 -13.02
N SER A 94 -8.25 12.38 -13.76
CA SER A 94 -9.51 12.84 -13.15
C SER A 94 -10.25 11.65 -12.54
N PRO A 95 -11.09 11.86 -11.51
CA PRO A 95 -11.84 10.76 -10.88
C PRO A 95 -12.60 9.90 -11.90
N GLN A 96 -13.23 10.54 -12.90
CA GLN A 96 -13.96 9.83 -13.95
C GLN A 96 -13.03 9.01 -14.87
N GLN A 97 -11.84 9.53 -15.22
CA GLN A 97 -10.86 8.80 -16.01
C GLN A 97 -10.35 7.57 -15.26
N LEU A 98 -10.09 7.71 -13.96
CA LEU A 98 -9.65 6.61 -13.11
C LEU A 98 -10.74 5.56 -12.96
N ARG A 99 -11.99 5.96 -12.67
CA ARG A 99 -13.17 5.08 -12.66
C ARG A 99 -13.26 4.27 -13.95
N SER A 100 -13.28 4.94 -15.10
CA SER A 100 -13.33 4.29 -16.41
C SER A 100 -12.12 3.40 -16.69
N PHE A 101 -10.94 3.70 -16.15
CA PHE A 101 -9.76 2.86 -16.30
C PHE A 101 -9.93 1.54 -15.54
N PHE A 102 -10.24 1.59 -14.24
CA PHE A 102 -10.39 0.38 -13.41
C PHE A 102 -11.57 -0.48 -13.82
N GLU A 103 -12.69 0.13 -14.25
CA GLU A 103 -13.82 -0.58 -14.86
C GLU A 103 -13.41 -1.34 -16.13
N LYS A 104 -12.64 -0.71 -17.03
CA LYS A 104 -12.16 -1.35 -18.25
C LYS A 104 -11.16 -2.48 -18.00
N GLN A 105 -10.33 -2.35 -16.96
CA GLN A 105 -9.43 -3.42 -16.55
C GLN A 105 -10.18 -4.55 -15.82
N ASP A 106 -11.43 -4.32 -15.41
CA ASP A 106 -12.18 -5.22 -14.54
C ASP A 106 -11.32 -5.62 -13.33
N PHE A 107 -10.75 -4.58 -12.69
CA PHE A 107 -9.79 -4.71 -11.62
C PHE A 107 -10.46 -5.37 -10.39
N PRO A 108 -9.84 -6.35 -9.72
CA PRO A 108 -10.58 -7.16 -8.74
C PRO A 108 -10.64 -6.55 -7.33
N TYR A 109 -10.03 -5.39 -7.07
CA TYR A 109 -9.85 -4.87 -5.71
C TYR A 109 -10.33 -3.42 -5.54
N PRO A 110 -10.70 -3.01 -4.32
CA PRO A 110 -11.11 -1.64 -4.06
C PRO A 110 -9.98 -0.63 -4.32
N VAL A 111 -10.37 0.52 -4.87
CA VAL A 111 -9.49 1.65 -5.15
C VAL A 111 -10.09 2.92 -4.55
N TYR A 112 -9.32 3.54 -3.68
CA TYR A 112 -9.63 4.78 -2.96
C TYR A 112 -8.86 5.94 -3.61
N LEU A 113 -9.56 7.04 -3.82
CA LEU A 113 -8.97 8.28 -4.29
C LEU A 113 -8.67 9.19 -3.09
N ASP A 114 -7.44 9.67 -3.03
CA ASP A 114 -6.90 10.45 -1.92
C ASP A 114 -6.11 11.68 -2.44
N PRO A 115 -6.79 12.66 -3.05
CA PRO A 115 -6.12 13.77 -3.73
C PRO A 115 -5.32 14.68 -2.78
N GLU A 116 -5.69 14.70 -1.49
CA GLU A 116 -5.04 15.49 -0.44
C GLU A 116 -3.90 14.74 0.26
N ASP A 117 -3.59 13.51 -0.17
CA ASP A 117 -2.56 12.65 0.42
C ASP A 117 -2.81 12.35 1.93
N ASP A 118 -4.08 12.29 2.37
CA ASP A 118 -4.46 12.02 3.77
C ASP A 118 -3.91 10.68 4.27
N PHE A 119 -3.94 9.63 3.45
CA PHE A 119 -3.38 8.33 3.77
C PHE A 119 -1.86 8.41 3.94
N PHE A 120 -1.17 9.17 3.07
CA PHE A 120 0.28 9.34 3.12
C PHE A 120 0.73 10.06 4.39
N GLU A 121 0.07 11.18 4.70
CA GLU A 121 0.39 12.01 5.86
C GLU A 121 0.02 11.32 7.18
N THR A 122 -1.18 10.74 7.26
CA THR A 122 -1.65 10.04 8.47
C THR A 122 -0.72 8.88 8.85
N ASN A 123 -0.21 8.16 7.86
CA ASN A 123 0.69 7.03 8.07
C ASN A 123 2.18 7.42 8.09
N GLN A 124 2.50 8.72 7.96
CA GLN A 124 3.89 9.22 7.96
C GLN A 124 4.78 8.47 6.97
N LEU A 125 4.26 8.23 5.75
CA LEU A 125 4.96 7.43 4.75
C LEU A 125 6.26 8.10 4.26
N ASP A 126 6.43 9.40 4.52
CA ASP A 126 7.66 10.16 4.33
C ASP A 126 8.85 9.62 5.15
N LYS A 127 8.57 8.97 6.28
CA LYS A 127 9.59 8.40 7.20
C LYS A 127 10.08 7.02 6.82
N ILE A 128 9.49 6.38 5.81
CA ILE A 128 9.94 5.07 5.35
C ILE A 128 11.29 5.22 4.64
N ASP A 129 12.24 4.37 4.99
CA ASP A 129 13.60 4.39 4.45
C ASP A 129 13.68 3.76 3.05
N VAL A 130 12.97 4.37 2.10
CA VAL A 130 13.07 4.08 0.67
C VAL A 130 13.32 5.36 -0.11
N THR A 131 14.19 5.24 -1.12
CA THR A 131 14.60 6.35 -1.99
C THR A 131 13.43 6.95 -2.75
N TYR A 132 12.49 6.11 -3.21
CA TYR A 132 11.35 6.52 -4.02
C TYR A 132 10.05 6.17 -3.32
N LYS A 133 9.26 7.21 -3.00
CA LYS A 133 7.95 7.09 -2.33
C LYS A 133 6.78 7.28 -3.29
N THR A 134 7.04 7.13 -4.58
CA THR A 134 6.03 7.28 -5.64
C THR A 134 5.06 6.10 -5.65
N VAL A 135 5.56 4.90 -5.34
CA VAL A 135 4.78 3.68 -5.22
C VAL A 135 5.29 2.95 -3.98
N LEU A 136 4.41 2.63 -3.06
CA LEU A 136 4.71 1.89 -1.84
C LEU A 136 3.73 0.75 -1.70
N HIS A 137 4.22 -0.41 -1.30
CA HIS A 137 3.38 -1.58 -1.02
C HIS A 137 3.73 -2.11 0.36
N PHE A 138 2.71 -2.57 1.07
CA PHE A 138 2.85 -3.05 2.45
C PHE A 138 2.13 -4.37 2.60
N LEU A 139 2.69 -5.24 3.42
CA LEU A 139 1.97 -6.34 4.03
C LEU A 139 1.49 -5.89 5.41
N VAL A 140 0.21 -6.08 5.68
CA VAL A 140 -0.46 -5.64 6.91
C VAL A 140 -1.28 -6.78 7.49
N GLU A 141 -1.15 -7.01 8.79
CA GLU A 141 -1.97 -7.96 9.55
C GLU A 141 -2.83 -7.18 10.54
N GLY A 142 -4.15 -7.19 10.34
CA GLY A 142 -5.08 -6.28 11.01
C GLY A 142 -4.77 -4.85 10.59
N ASN A 143 -4.12 -4.11 11.48
CA ASN A 143 -3.56 -2.78 11.23
C ASN A 143 -2.03 -2.74 11.40
N ARG A 144 -1.37 -3.85 11.75
CA ARG A 144 0.08 -3.88 11.98
C ARG A 144 0.80 -4.05 10.65
N ILE A 145 1.74 -3.15 10.35
CA ILE A 145 2.61 -3.30 9.17
C ILE A 145 3.63 -4.39 9.50
N VAL A 146 3.60 -5.49 8.75
CA VAL A 146 4.51 -6.62 8.95
C VAL A 146 5.77 -6.49 8.11
N ASP A 147 5.65 -6.00 6.87
CA ASP A 147 6.79 -5.71 6.00
C ASP A 147 6.42 -4.75 4.84
N LEU A 148 7.45 -4.23 4.16
CA LEU A 148 7.30 -3.66 2.83
C LEU A 148 7.15 -4.79 1.81
N TYR A 149 6.17 -4.66 0.92
CA TYR A 149 5.87 -5.70 -0.05
C TYR A 149 6.61 -5.47 -1.38
N ASN A 150 7.50 -6.39 -1.74
CA ASN A 150 8.26 -6.37 -2.98
C ASN A 150 7.43 -6.87 -4.18
N PHE A 151 6.22 -6.34 -4.32
CA PHE A 151 5.23 -6.81 -5.31
C PHE A 151 5.74 -6.80 -6.76
N GLY A 152 6.64 -5.88 -7.10
CA GLY A 152 7.24 -5.75 -8.43
C GLY A 152 8.22 -6.88 -8.80
N MET A 153 8.65 -7.68 -7.82
CA MET A 153 9.58 -8.80 -8.00
C MET A 153 8.80 -10.12 -7.88
N PRO A 154 8.55 -10.89 -8.97
CA PRO A 154 7.64 -12.03 -8.93
C PRO A 154 7.98 -13.10 -7.90
N ASN A 155 9.28 -13.42 -7.71
CA ASN A 155 9.72 -14.42 -6.74
C ASN A 155 9.54 -13.94 -5.30
N ASP A 156 9.95 -12.70 -5.02
CA ASP A 156 9.82 -12.09 -3.69
C ASP A 156 8.34 -11.93 -3.33
N ARG A 157 7.49 -11.60 -4.30
CA ARG A 157 6.04 -11.48 -4.12
C ARG A 157 5.43 -12.75 -3.52
N VAL A 158 5.73 -13.91 -4.10
CA VAL A 158 5.21 -15.19 -3.60
C VAL A 158 5.86 -15.55 -2.27
N GLY A 159 7.19 -15.41 -2.17
CA GLY A 159 7.93 -15.73 -0.96
C GLY A 159 7.48 -14.94 0.26
N GLN A 160 7.20 -13.63 0.12
CA GLN A 160 6.75 -12.80 1.23
C GLN A 160 5.32 -13.13 1.68
N LEU A 161 4.42 -13.50 0.76
CA LEU A 161 3.07 -13.96 1.14
C LEU A 161 3.13 -15.28 1.92
N GLU A 162 4.00 -16.21 1.51
CA GLU A 162 4.21 -17.46 2.24
C GLU A 162 4.89 -17.21 3.60
N GLU A 163 5.93 -16.37 3.64
CA GLU A 163 6.69 -16.07 4.86
C GLU A 163 5.84 -15.37 5.93
N HIS A 164 5.05 -14.37 5.53
CA HIS A 164 4.33 -13.53 6.49
C HIS A 164 2.91 -14.01 6.79
N PHE A 165 2.25 -14.65 5.82
CA PHE A 165 0.84 -15.05 5.93
C PHE A 165 0.62 -16.56 5.77
N GLY A 166 1.67 -17.34 5.45
CA GLY A 166 1.53 -18.77 5.17
C GLY A 166 0.74 -19.06 3.88
N MET A 167 0.52 -18.04 3.05
CA MET A 167 -0.28 -18.13 1.84
C MET A 167 0.52 -18.78 0.71
N LYS A 168 -0.03 -19.87 0.17
CA LYS A 168 0.51 -20.53 -1.03
C LYS A 168 -0.42 -20.30 -2.21
N PRO A 169 0.11 -20.25 -3.44
CA PRO A 169 -0.72 -20.18 -4.63
C PRO A 169 -1.73 -21.34 -4.67
N VAL A 170 -3.02 -21.05 -4.84
CA VAL A 170 -4.02 -22.11 -5.04
C VAL A 170 -3.61 -22.97 -6.25
N GLY A 171 -3.53 -24.29 -6.04
CA GLY A 171 -3.07 -25.25 -7.04
C GLY A 171 -1.57 -25.54 -7.04
N SER A 172 -0.80 -25.03 -6.06
CA SER A 172 0.61 -25.37 -5.86
C SER A 172 0.84 -26.65 -5.05
N GLU A 173 -0.10 -27.61 -5.06
CA GLU A 173 0.14 -28.91 -4.42
C GLU A 173 1.23 -29.67 -5.18
N GLU A 174 2.29 -30.06 -4.46
CA GLU A 174 3.25 -31.10 -4.86
C GLU A 174 2.61 -32.49 -4.80
#